data_AF-A0A847Y8Q9-F1
#
_entry.id   AF-A0A847Y8Q9-F1
#
_cell.length_a   1.000
_cell.length_b   1.000
_cell.length_c   1.000
_cell.angle_alpha   90.00
_cell.angle_beta   90.00
_cell.angle_gamma   90.00
#
_symmetry.space_group_name_H-M   'P 1'
#
loop_
_entity.id
_entity.type
_entity.pdbx_description
1 polymer ?
#
loop_
_entity_poly.entity_id
_entity_poly.type
_entity_poly.pdbx_seq_one_letter_code
_entity_poly.pdbx_strand_id
1 'polypeptide(L)'
;MIPKNFRLTKNREFNLIYKKGHFFSTILFKIVTLQDMRVDKKIGIVVGKNISNKASERNLYKRQIRATINQNLKNIKSGYKIIII
;
A
#
# COMPACT_ATOMS: atom_id res chain seq x y z
N MET A 1 11.21 -9.07 -0.98
CA MET A 1 10.88 -7.63 -0.82
C MET A 1 10.25 -7.11 -2.10
N ILE A 2 9.26 -6.22 -2.04
CA ILE A 2 8.63 -5.62 -3.24
C ILE A 2 9.69 -4.87 -4.08
N PRO A 3 9.77 -5.08 -5.42
CA PRO A 3 10.66 -4.33 -6.31
C PRO A 3 10.48 -2.81 -6.18
N LYS A 4 11.57 -2.03 -6.30
CA LYS A 4 11.51 -0.56 -6.15
C LYS A 4 10.49 0.09 -7.10
N ASN A 5 10.37 -0.44 -8.31
CA ASN A 5 9.47 0.08 -9.34
C ASN A 5 8.00 0.00 -8.93
N PHE A 6 7.62 -0.95 -8.08
CA PHE A 6 6.25 -1.12 -7.60
C PHE A 6 5.95 -0.42 -6.28
N ARG A 7 6.91 0.32 -5.71
CA ARG A 7 6.71 1.05 -4.45
C ARG A 7 6.13 2.43 -4.70
N LEU A 8 5.14 2.80 -3.90
CA LEU A 8 4.63 4.16 -3.78
C LEU A 8 5.43 4.89 -2.70
N THR A 9 6.10 5.98 -3.05
CA THR A 9 7.03 6.69 -2.14
C THR A 9 6.77 8.19 -2.03
N LYS A 10 6.14 8.83 -3.02
CA LYS A 10 5.99 10.28 -3.05
C LYS A 10 4.75 10.71 -2.27
N ASN A 11 4.90 11.60 -1.29
CA ASN A 11 3.78 12.14 -0.49
C ASN A 11 2.65 12.73 -1.36
N ARG A 12 2.99 13.40 -2.47
CA ARG A 12 2.00 13.92 -3.42
C ARG A 12 1.09 12.82 -3.98
N GLU A 13 1.63 11.64 -4.24
CA GLU A 13 0.84 10.50 -4.73
C GLU A 13 -0.06 9.94 -3.63
N PHE A 14 0.44 9.82 -2.39
CA PHE A 14 -0.39 9.43 -1.25
C PHE A 14 -1.58 10.38 -1.09
N ASN A 15 -1.33 11.68 -1.08
CA ASN A 15 -2.39 12.70 -0.95
C ASN A 15 -3.39 12.64 -2.11
N LEU A 16 -2.93 12.40 -3.34
CA LEU A 16 -3.81 12.24 -4.49
C LEU A 16 -4.72 11.02 -4.35
N ILE A 17 -4.16 9.88 -3.93
CA ILE A 17 -4.92 8.64 -3.75
C ILE A 17 -5.93 8.77 -2.62
N TYR A 18 -5.58 9.41 -1.51
CA TYR A 18 -6.55 9.68 -0.44
C TYR A 18 -7.68 10.61 -0.87
N LYS A 19 -7.42 11.56 -1.78
CA LYS A 19 -8.45 12.51 -2.24
C LYS A 19 -9.37 11.93 -3.33
N LYS A 20 -8.84 11.10 -4.22
CA LYS A 20 -9.56 10.66 -5.44
C LYS A 20 -9.76 9.15 -5.53
N GLY A 21 -9.21 8.39 -4.60
CA GLY A 21 -9.26 6.93 -4.63
C GLY A 21 -10.55 6.37 -4.05
N HIS A 22 -10.80 5.11 -4.36
CA HIS A 22 -11.86 4.31 -3.78
C HIS A 22 -11.37 3.65 -2.49
N PHE A 23 -12.21 3.67 -1.47
CA PHE A 23 -11.92 3.13 -0.14
C PHE A 23 -12.61 1.79 0.05
N PHE A 24 -11.86 0.82 0.53
CA PHE A 24 -12.33 -0.49 0.94
C PHE A 24 -11.88 -0.71 2.38
N SER A 25 -12.79 -1.12 3.25
CA SER A 25 -12.48 -1.39 4.65
C SER A 25 -12.81 -2.83 4.98
N THR A 26 -11.91 -3.45 5.72
CA THR A 26 -12.15 -4.72 6.43
C THR A 26 -12.00 -4.46 7.92
N ILE A 27 -12.14 -5.50 8.74
CA ILE A 27 -11.93 -5.42 10.19
C ILE A 27 -10.48 -5.05 10.52
N LEU A 28 -9.52 -5.54 9.72
CA LEU A 28 -8.08 -5.42 10.02
C LEU A 28 -7.36 -4.38 9.16
N PHE A 29 -7.84 -4.13 7.94
CA PHE A 29 -7.15 -3.30 6.95
C PHE A 29 -8.09 -2.30 6.29
N LYS A 30 -7.54 -1.13 5.97
CA LYS A 30 -8.13 -0.21 5.00
C LYS A 30 -7.28 -0.19 3.74
N ILE A 31 -7.94 -0.31 2.59
CA ILE A 31 -7.30 -0.29 1.28
C ILE A 31 -7.85 0.90 0.51
N VAL A 32 -6.96 1.70 -0.06
CA VAL A 32 -7.32 2.82 -0.94
C VAL A 32 -6.72 2.55 -2.31
N THR A 33 -7.56 2.56 -3.35
CA THR A 33 -7.11 2.33 -4.73
C THR A 33 -7.40 3.53 -5.61
N LEU A 34 -6.49 3.85 -6.52
CA LEU A 34 -6.69 4.84 -7.56
C LEU A 34 -6.24 4.23 -8.87
N GLN A 35 -7.13 4.20 -9.86
CA GLN A 35 -6.80 3.74 -11.19
C GLN A 35 -5.93 4.80 -11.91
N ASP A 36 -4.85 4.35 -12.51
CA ASP A 36 -3.93 5.17 -13.31
C ASP A 36 -3.29 4.28 -14.37
N MET A 37 -3.85 4.27 -15.57
CA MET A 37 -3.42 3.41 -16.69
C MET A 37 -2.01 3.73 -17.20
N ARG A 38 -1.41 4.86 -16.79
CA ARG A 38 -0.06 5.28 -17.19
C ARG A 38 1.04 4.67 -16.33
N VAL A 39 0.66 4.02 -15.23
CA VAL A 39 1.61 3.33 -14.35
C VAL A 39 1.33 1.84 -14.35
N ASP A 40 2.38 1.07 -14.08
CA ASP A 40 2.20 -0.29 -13.60
C ASP A 40 1.56 -0.27 -12.19
N LYS A 41 1.61 -1.35 -11.44
CA LYS A 41 1.18 -1.37 -10.04
C LYS A 41 2.11 -0.57 -9.12
N LYS A 42 1.54 0.32 -8.32
CA LYS A 42 2.24 1.04 -7.24
C LYS A 42 1.59 0.75 -5.91
N ILE A 43 2.38 0.39 -4.91
CA ILE A 43 1.91 -0.10 -3.62
C ILE A 43 2.57 0.69 -2.48
N GLY A 44 1.74 1.33 -1.66
CA GLY A 44 2.10 2.00 -0.43
C GLY A 44 1.61 1.22 0.78
N ILE A 45 2.39 1.20 1.87
CA ILE A 45 2.00 0.56 3.13
C ILE A 45 2.20 1.56 4.25
N VAL A 46 1.11 1.84 4.95
CA VAL A 46 1.05 2.75 6.09
C VAL A 46 0.74 1.90 7.32
N VAL A 47 1.48 2.13 8.41
CA VAL A 47 1.14 1.57 9.73
C VAL A 47 1.34 2.71 10.69
N GLY A 48 0.25 3.20 11.26
CA GLY A 48 0.23 4.36 12.13
C GLY A 48 0.70 4.04 13.55
N LYS A 49 0.93 5.09 14.35
CA LYS A 49 1.26 4.95 15.78
C LYS A 49 0.09 4.39 16.59
N ASN A 50 -1.15 4.58 16.12
CA ASN A 50 -2.36 4.03 16.71
C ASN A 50 -2.41 2.50 16.71
N ILE A 51 -1.62 1.82 15.87
CA ILE A 51 -1.53 0.35 15.85
C ILE A 51 -0.50 -0.15 16.88
N SER A 52 0.64 0.53 17.00
CA SER A 52 1.65 0.25 18.02
C SER A 52 2.58 1.46 18.17
N ASN A 53 2.95 1.77 19.42
CA ASN A 53 3.94 2.79 19.72
C ASN A 53 5.37 2.33 19.40
N LYS A 54 5.64 1.02 19.34
CA LYS A 54 6.97 0.47 19.06
C LYS A 54 7.26 0.44 17.56
N ALA A 55 8.37 1.07 17.16
CA ALA A 55 8.79 1.11 15.76
C ALA A 55 9.13 -0.27 15.19
N SER A 56 9.70 -1.16 16.00
CA SER A 56 10.05 -2.53 15.61
C SER A 56 8.83 -3.35 15.22
N GLU A 57 7.75 -3.28 16.00
CA GLU A 57 6.47 -3.95 15.73
C GLU A 57 5.81 -3.40 14.45
N ARG A 58 5.71 -2.07 14.31
CA ARG A 58 5.18 -1.47 13.06
C ARG A 58 5.99 -1.90 11.83
N ASN A 59 7.31 -1.99 11.96
CA ASN A 59 8.18 -2.44 10.88
C ASN A 59 8.02 -3.93 10.58
N LEU A 60 7.75 -4.76 11.59
CA LEU A 60 7.41 -6.17 11.42
C LEU A 60 6.12 -6.32 10.61
N TYR A 61 5.05 -5.61 10.98
CA TYR A 61 3.79 -5.62 10.22
C TYR A 61 4.00 -5.19 8.76
N LYS A 62 4.72 -4.08 8.54
CA LYS A 62 5.08 -3.66 7.18
C LYS A 62 5.88 -4.72 6.43
N ARG A 63 6.77 -5.49 7.09
CA ARG A 63 7.53 -6.56 6.44
C ARG A 63 6.65 -7.75 6.07
N GLN A 64 5.76 -8.18 6.97
CA GLN A 64 4.79 -9.25 6.72
C GLN A 64 3.88 -8.92 5.53
N ILE A 65 3.28 -7.72 5.54
CA ILE A 65 2.43 -7.24 4.45
C ILE A 65 3.20 -7.23 3.12
N ARG A 66 4.46 -6.75 3.12
CA ARG A 66 5.30 -6.77 1.90
C ARG A 66 5.59 -8.17 1.40
N ALA A 67 5.75 -9.16 2.28
CA ALA A 67 6.02 -10.53 1.89
C ALA A 67 4.80 -11.14 1.17
N THR A 68 3.61 -10.98 1.74
CA THR A 68 2.35 -11.45 1.15
C THR A 68 2.08 -10.80 -0.20
N ILE A 69 2.29 -9.49 -0.32
CA ILE A 69 2.13 -8.76 -1.59
C ILE A 69 3.14 -9.26 -2.64
N ASN A 70 4.38 -9.54 -2.22
CA ASN A 70 5.41 -10.03 -3.13
C ASN A 70 5.09 -11.41 -3.69
N GLN A 71 4.49 -12.30 -2.89
CA GLN A 71 4.03 -13.61 -3.33
C GLN A 71 2.86 -13.50 -4.33
N ASN A 72 1.98 -12.53 -4.12
CA ASN A 72 0.77 -12.33 -4.94
C ASN A 72 0.93 -11.28 -6.04
N LEU A 73 2.15 -10.80 -6.29
CA LEU A 73 2.39 -9.61 -7.08
C LEU A 73 1.94 -9.78 -8.54
N LYS A 74 1.97 -11.01 -9.08
CA LYS A 74 1.46 -11.34 -10.42
C LYS A 74 -0.06 -11.25 -10.53
N ASN A 75 -0.78 -11.45 -9.43
CA ASN A 75 -2.25 -11.43 -9.38
C ASN A 75 -2.80 -10.01 -9.19
N ILE A 76 -1.93 -9.04 -8.87
CA ILE A 76 -2.32 -7.64 -8.74
C ILE A 76 -2.35 -7.01 -10.13
N LYS A 77 -3.54 -6.54 -10.51
CA LYS A 77 -3.79 -5.85 -11.78
C LYS A 77 -2.93 -4.59 -11.89
N SER A 78 -2.28 -4.41 -13.03
CA SER A 78 -1.55 -3.18 -13.39
C SER A 78 -2.51 -2.02 -13.64
N GLY A 79 -1.99 -0.79 -13.68
CA GLY A 79 -2.83 0.39 -13.85
C GLY A 79 -3.49 0.86 -12.56
N TYR A 80 -2.96 0.47 -11.40
CA TYR A 80 -3.49 0.85 -10.08
C TYR A 80 -2.39 1.31 -9.14
N LYS A 81 -2.72 2.37 -8.39
CA LYS A 81 -2.01 2.80 -7.19
C LYS A 81 -2.82 2.34 -5.99
N ILE A 82 -2.19 1.62 -5.07
CA ILE A 82 -2.83 0.95 -3.94
C ILE A 82 -2.13 1.40 -2.66
N ILE A 83 -2.89 1.79 -1.64
CA ILE A 83 -2.41 2.03 -0.29
C ILE A 83 -3.08 1.04 0.64
N ILE A 84 -2.29 0.37 1.47
CA ILE A 84 -2.77 -0.49 2.55
C ILE A 84 -2.42 0.18 3.87
N ILE A 85 -3.42 0.31 4.74
CA ILE A 85 -3.36 0.96 6.06
C ILE A 85 -3.76 -0.05 7.12
#